data_AF-A0A7S2H5C5-F1
#
_entry.id   AF-A0A7S2H5C5-F1
#
_cell.length_a   1.000
_cell.length_b   1.000
_cell.length_c   1.000
_cell.angle_alpha   90.00
_cell.angle_beta   90.00
_cell.angle_gamma   90.00
#
_symmetry.space_group_name_H-M   'P 1'
#
loop_
_entity.id
_entity.type
_entity.pdbx_description
1 polymer ?
#
loop_
_entity_poly.entity_id
_entity_poly.type
_entity_poly.pdbx_seq_one_letter_code
_entity_poly.pdbx_strand_id
1 'polypeptide(L)'
;FRGVDFNAAEWQDCTEEACSFVEELLQWDVETRPSAPDALQHEWVQDRIPLYYKRLRRSMLRSFKGYSRAPQLVKICLLLIASRTAGRQFKSCEQAFMRLDVGGAGMITVEDLQSAIDNPGGFCPWLC
;
A
#
# COMPACT_ATOMS: atom_id res chain seq x y z
N PHE A 1 0.28 -11.53 28.46
CA PHE A 1 1.47 -11.51 27.59
C PHE A 1 2.64 -11.09 28.48
N ARG A 2 3.74 -11.86 28.55
CA ARG A 2 4.99 -11.34 29.13
C ARG A 2 5.64 -10.57 27.98
N GLY A 3 5.99 -9.30 28.16
CA GLY A 3 6.53 -8.44 27.09
C GLY A 3 7.68 -9.09 26.30
N VAL A 4 7.93 -8.60 25.09
CA VAL A 4 9.01 -9.09 24.24
C VAL A 4 10.36 -8.73 24.87
N ASP A 5 11.29 -9.68 24.92
CA ASP A 5 12.66 -9.42 25.35
C ASP A 5 13.52 -8.98 24.16
N PHE A 6 13.65 -7.65 24.00
CA PHE A 6 14.45 -7.05 22.93
C PHE A 6 15.97 -7.16 23.15
N ASN A 7 16.44 -7.73 24.27
CA ASN A 7 17.87 -8.04 24.47
C ASN A 7 18.27 -9.42 23.93
N ALA A 8 17.30 -10.23 23.49
CA ALA A 8 17.58 -11.54 22.93
C ALA A 8 18.37 -11.44 21.62
N ALA A 9 19.11 -12.49 21.29
CA ALA A 9 20.00 -12.52 20.12
C ALA A 9 19.26 -12.24 18.80
N GLU A 10 17.94 -12.52 18.72
CA GLU A 10 17.15 -12.28 17.51
C GLU A 10 16.90 -10.79 17.23
N TRP A 11 17.04 -9.91 18.23
CA TRP A 11 16.72 -8.48 18.13
C TRP A 11 17.95 -7.58 18.07
N GLN A 12 19.17 -8.13 18.19
CA GLN A 12 20.41 -7.35 18.24
C GLN A 12 20.68 -6.51 16.98
N ASP A 13 20.17 -6.94 15.83
CA ASP A 13 20.31 -6.23 14.56
C ASP A 13 19.13 -5.27 14.26
N CYS A 14 18.12 -5.20 15.13
CA CYS A 14 16.94 -4.37 14.94
C CYS A 14 17.16 -2.94 15.48
N THR A 15 16.58 -1.95 14.81
CA THR A 15 16.66 -0.55 15.27
C THR A 15 15.70 -0.30 16.42
N GLU A 16 15.97 0.71 17.25
CA GLU A 16 15.14 1.05 18.41
C GLU A 16 13.70 1.39 17.99
N GLU A 17 13.52 2.05 16.84
CA GLU A 17 12.21 2.37 16.27
C GLU A 17 11.46 1.10 15.83
N ALA A 18 12.18 0.06 15.40
CA ALA A 18 11.59 -1.23 15.05
C ALA A 18 11.04 -1.95 16.28
N CYS A 19 11.80 -1.93 17.38
CA CYS A 19 11.41 -2.52 18.64
C CYS A 19 10.23 -1.74 19.25
N SER A 20 10.25 -0.40 19.22
CA SER A 20 9.15 0.46 19.65
C SER A 20 7.86 0.15 18.90
N PHE A 21 7.93 0.03 17.57
CA PHE A 21 6.78 -0.32 16.75
C PHE A 21 6.17 -1.67 17.14
N VAL A 22 7.01 -2.68 17.37
CA VAL A 22 6.56 -4.02 17.80
C VAL A 22 5.94 -3.98 19.20
N GLU A 23 6.49 -3.18 20.11
CA GLU A 23 5.95 -3.01 21.46
C GLU A 23 4.56 -2.37 21.45
N GLU A 24 4.34 -1.34 20.61
CA GLU A 24 3.01 -0.73 20.43
C GLU A 24 1.99 -1.71 19.86
N LEU A 25 2.36 -2.53 18.88
CA LEU A 25 1.47 -3.53 18.29
C LEU A 25 1.11 -4.68 19.26
N LEU A 26 2.00 -4.99 20.19
CA LEU A 26 1.84 -6.07 21.16
C LEU A 26 1.31 -5.61 22.52
N GLN A 27 0.78 -4.39 22.60
CA GLN A 27 0.06 -3.90 23.78
C GLN A 27 -1.01 -4.90 24.22
N TRP A 28 -1.00 -5.25 25.52
CA TRP A 28 -1.88 -6.29 26.06
C TRP A 28 -3.34 -5.85 26.08
N ASP A 29 -3.57 -4.59 26.46
CA ASP A 29 -4.89 -3.99 26.44
C ASP A 29 -5.27 -3.65 24.98
N VAL A 30 -6.49 -4.01 24.61
CA VAL A 30 -7.01 -3.80 23.25
C VAL A 30 -7.33 -2.32 23.04
N GLU A 31 -7.74 -1.61 24.11
CA GLU A 31 -8.09 -0.19 24.04
C GLU A 31 -6.86 0.71 23.86
N THR A 32 -5.68 0.27 24.30
CA THR A 32 -4.42 0.99 24.11
C THR A 32 -3.65 0.54 22.87
N ARG A 33 -4.08 -0.56 22.22
CA ARG A 33 -3.43 -1.05 21.01
C ARG A 33 -3.83 -0.16 19.82
N PRO A 34 -2.86 0.36 19.06
CA PRO A 34 -3.16 1.20 17.90
C PRO A 34 -3.95 0.42 16.85
N SER A 35 -4.84 1.12 16.15
CA SER A 35 -5.50 0.56 14.98
C SER A 35 -4.50 0.40 13.84
N ALA A 36 -4.80 -0.44 12.84
CA ALA A 36 -3.94 -0.61 11.67
C ALA A 36 -3.56 0.72 10.98
N PRO A 37 -4.48 1.67 10.71
CA PRO A 37 -4.10 2.94 10.12
C PRO A 37 -3.25 3.82 11.05
N ASP A 38 -3.45 3.75 12.37
CA ASP A 38 -2.62 4.50 13.33
C ASP A 38 -1.19 3.92 13.36
N ALA A 39 -1.07 2.59 13.38
CA ALA A 39 0.22 1.90 13.34
C ALA A 39 1.00 2.22 12.05
N LEU A 40 0.32 2.43 10.92
CA LEU A 40 0.97 2.84 9.68
C LEU A 40 1.65 4.21 9.78
N GLN A 41 1.23 5.08 10.70
CA GLN A 41 1.82 6.41 10.90
C GLN A 41 3.11 6.37 11.74
N HIS A 42 3.48 5.23 12.33
CA HIS A 42 4.69 5.11 13.14
C HIS A 42 5.95 5.37 12.29
N GLU A 43 6.93 6.09 12.84
CA GLU A 43 8.14 6.56 12.13
C GLU A 43 8.89 5.41 11.44
N TRP A 44 9.05 4.27 12.13
CA TRP A 44 9.68 3.08 11.56
C TRP A 44 9.04 2.59 10.25
N VAL A 45 7.72 2.77 10.10
CA VAL A 45 6.99 2.41 8.89
C VAL A 45 7.17 3.52 7.85
N GLN A 46 6.91 4.78 8.22
CA GLN A 46 6.96 5.94 7.32
C GLN A 46 8.30 6.04 6.58
N ASP A 47 9.42 5.88 7.29
CA ASP A 47 10.77 5.94 6.72
C ASP A 47 11.06 4.84 5.69
N ARG A 48 10.28 3.76 5.73
CA ARG A 48 10.43 2.58 4.86
C ARG A 48 9.39 2.54 3.75
N ILE A 49 8.39 3.42 3.75
CA ILE A 49 7.41 3.52 2.67
C ILE A 49 8.16 3.98 1.41
N PRO A 50 8.16 3.20 0.32
CA PRO A 50 8.84 3.61 -0.89
C PRO A 50 8.23 4.91 -1.42
N LEU A 51 9.06 5.93 -1.60
CA LEU A 51 8.70 7.17 -2.29
C LEU A 51 8.33 6.86 -3.74
N TYR A 52 7.06 6.57 -3.99
CA TYR A 52 6.58 6.21 -5.31
C TYR A 52 6.29 7.44 -6.18
N TYR A 53 7.34 8.21 -6.49
CA TYR A 53 7.30 9.44 -7.30
C TYR A 53 7.20 9.20 -8.82
N LYS A 54 6.27 8.33 -9.26
CA LYS A 54 6.11 8.07 -10.70
C LYS A 54 4.67 8.23 -11.15
N ARG A 55 4.50 9.31 -11.91
CA ARG A 55 3.35 9.69 -12.74
C ARG A 55 2.62 8.51 -13.40
N LEU A 56 1.29 8.56 -13.33
CA LEU A 56 0.40 7.69 -14.10
C LEU A 56 0.76 7.74 -15.59
N ARG A 57 1.02 6.56 -16.17
CA ARG A 57 1.39 6.48 -17.59
C ARG A 57 0.14 6.69 -18.45
N ARG A 58 0.26 7.47 -19.53
CA ARG A 58 -0.83 7.66 -20.52
C ARG A 58 -1.35 6.33 -21.11
N SER A 59 -0.48 5.32 -21.22
CA SER A 59 -0.88 3.97 -21.65
C SER A 59 -1.87 3.31 -20.68
N MET A 60 -1.71 3.53 -19.38
CA MET A 60 -2.58 2.99 -18.33
C MET A 60 -3.97 3.62 -18.38
N LEU A 61 -4.05 4.95 -18.55
CA LEU A 61 -5.33 5.65 -18.74
C LEU A 61 -6.07 5.15 -20.00
N ARG A 62 -5.32 4.87 -21.08
CA ARG A 62 -5.89 4.27 -22.29
C ARG A 62 -6.42 2.86 -22.03
N SER A 63 -5.70 2.05 -21.24
CA SER A 63 -6.15 0.72 -20.82
C SER A 63 -7.41 0.78 -19.95
N PHE A 64 -7.49 1.72 -18.99
CA PHE A 64 -8.71 1.93 -18.20
C PHE A 64 -9.92 2.30 -19.07
N LYS A 65 -9.72 3.23 -20.03
CA LYS A 65 -10.76 3.60 -21.00
C LYS A 65 -11.16 2.44 -21.92
N GLY A 66 -10.21 1.60 -22.29
CA GLY A 66 -10.48 0.37 -23.07
C GLY A 66 -11.29 -0.63 -22.26
N TYR A 67 -10.90 -0.88 -21.02
CA TYR A 67 -11.59 -1.77 -20.09
C TYR A 67 -13.01 -1.29 -19.80
N SER A 68 -13.24 0.01 -19.56
CA SER A 68 -14.57 0.54 -19.27
C SER A 68 -15.57 0.30 -20.42
N ARG A 69 -15.09 0.42 -21.67
CA ARG A 69 -15.87 0.19 -22.90
C ARG A 69 -15.95 -1.27 -23.33
N ALA A 70 -15.20 -2.18 -22.71
CA ALA A 70 -15.17 -3.58 -23.10
C ALA A 70 -16.51 -4.29 -22.81
N PRO A 71 -16.94 -5.24 -23.66
CA PRO A 71 -18.09 -6.09 -23.38
C PRO A 71 -17.94 -6.89 -22.08
N GLN A 72 -19.05 -7.26 -21.45
CA GLN A 72 -19.06 -7.96 -20.16
C GLN A 72 -18.23 -9.27 -20.19
N LEU A 73 -18.34 -10.04 -21.28
CA LEU A 73 -17.57 -11.27 -21.46
C LEU A 73 -16.05 -11.00 -21.43
N VAL A 74 -15.60 -9.95 -22.13
CA VAL A 74 -14.18 -9.57 -22.17
C VAL A 74 -13.70 -9.15 -20.78
N LYS A 75 -14.49 -8.37 -20.04
CA LYS A 75 -14.16 -7.96 -18.66
C LYS A 75 -13.99 -9.17 -17.74
N ILE A 76 -14.91 -10.14 -17.80
CA ILE A 76 -14.84 -11.37 -16.99
C ILE A 76 -13.60 -12.19 -17.35
N CYS A 77 -13.31 -12.37 -18.65
CA CYS A 77 -12.12 -13.09 -19.09
C CYS A 77 -10.83 -12.42 -18.59
N LEU A 78 -10.74 -11.09 -18.70
CA LEU A 78 -9.59 -10.33 -18.19
C LEU A 78 -9.41 -10.49 -16.68
N LEU A 79 -10.51 -10.46 -15.91
CA LEU A 79 -10.48 -10.67 -14.46
C LEU A 79 -10.05 -12.10 -14.09
N LEU A 80 -10.51 -13.11 -14.84
CA LEU A 80 -10.11 -14.50 -14.65
C LEU A 80 -8.60 -14.68 -14.90
N ILE A 81 -8.10 -14.09 -15.98
CA ILE A 81 -6.66 -14.13 -16.30
C ILE A 81 -5.86 -13.44 -15.20
N ALA A 82 -6.27 -12.24 -14.78
CA ALA A 82 -5.60 -11.49 -13.73
C ALA A 82 -5.58 -12.25 -12.40
N SER A 83 -6.69 -12.87 -12.00
CA SER A 83 -6.77 -13.63 -10.73
C SER A 83 -5.96 -14.93 -10.73
N ARG A 84 -5.73 -15.55 -11.90
CA ARG A 84 -4.97 -16.80 -12.04
C ARG A 84 -3.50 -16.62 -12.34
N THR A 85 -3.09 -15.41 -12.73
CA THR A 85 -1.70 -15.14 -13.10
C THR A 85 -0.97 -14.55 -11.89
N ALA A 86 -0.29 -15.39 -11.10
CA ALA A 86 0.53 -14.95 -9.97
C ALA A 86 2.02 -14.86 -10.33
N GLY A 87 2.74 -13.89 -9.74
CA GLY A 87 4.20 -13.87 -9.69
C GLY A 87 4.90 -13.18 -10.86
N ARG A 88 5.64 -12.10 -10.54
CA ARG A 88 6.50 -11.26 -11.41
C ARG A 88 5.84 -10.42 -12.51
N GLN A 89 4.82 -10.88 -13.22
CA GLN A 89 4.30 -10.13 -14.39
C GLN A 89 3.57 -8.82 -14.02
N PHE A 90 3.10 -8.69 -12.77
CA PHE A 90 2.33 -7.53 -12.32
C PHE A 90 3.08 -6.54 -11.43
N LYS A 91 4.40 -6.66 -11.22
CA LYS A 91 5.14 -5.73 -10.34
C LYS A 91 4.94 -4.26 -10.74
N SER A 92 4.79 -3.98 -12.04
CA SER A 92 4.53 -2.63 -12.54
C SER A 92 3.08 -2.16 -12.29
N CYS A 93 2.10 -3.07 -12.29
CA CYS A 93 0.71 -2.78 -11.95
C CYS A 93 0.52 -2.64 -10.45
N GLU A 94 1.18 -3.48 -9.65
CA GLU A 94 1.20 -3.43 -8.18
C GLU A 94 1.78 -2.09 -7.68
N GLN A 95 2.92 -1.66 -8.25
CA GLN A 95 3.48 -0.33 -7.95
C GLN A 95 2.59 0.83 -8.38
N ALA A 96 1.77 0.65 -9.43
CA ALA A 96 0.82 1.67 -9.84
C ALA A 96 -0.43 1.66 -8.95
N PHE A 97 -0.82 0.49 -8.45
CA PHE A 97 -1.93 0.33 -7.51
C PHE A 97 -1.59 0.97 -6.16
N MET A 98 -0.44 0.63 -5.56
CA MET A 98 0.03 1.24 -4.30
C MET A 98 0.24 2.76 -4.38
N ARG A 99 0.41 3.32 -5.58
CA ARG A 99 0.45 4.78 -5.78
C ARG A 99 -0.92 5.43 -5.76
N LEU A 100 -1.91 4.72 -6.26
CA LEU A 100 -3.29 5.22 -6.37
C LEU A 100 -3.99 5.05 -5.03
N ASP A 101 -3.77 3.93 -4.35
CA ASP A 101 -4.28 3.66 -3.02
C ASP A 101 -3.51 4.45 -1.96
N VAL A 102 -3.71 5.76 -1.96
CA VAL A 102 -3.04 6.69 -1.06
C VAL A 102 -3.34 6.36 0.41
N GLY A 103 -4.56 5.88 0.70
CA GLY A 103 -4.96 5.49 2.05
C GLY A 103 -4.46 4.10 2.50
N GLY A 104 -3.79 3.33 1.63
CA GLY A 104 -3.36 1.97 1.94
C GLY A 104 -4.50 1.02 2.32
N ALA A 105 -5.72 1.32 1.86
CA ALA A 105 -6.93 0.56 2.18
C ALA A 105 -7.04 -0.75 1.37
N GLY A 106 -6.15 -0.95 0.40
CA GLY A 106 -6.19 -2.05 -0.56
C GLY A 106 -7.22 -1.84 -1.66
N MET A 107 -7.77 -0.63 -1.82
CA MET A 107 -8.81 -0.28 -2.77
C MET A 107 -8.53 1.10 -3.36
N ILE A 108 -8.74 1.27 -4.67
CA ILE A 108 -8.64 2.58 -5.32
C ILE A 108 -10.04 3.18 -5.38
N THR A 109 -10.24 4.30 -4.67
CA THR A 109 -11.51 5.04 -4.72
C THR A 109 -11.62 5.90 -5.99
N VAL A 110 -12.81 6.46 -6.23
CA VAL A 110 -13.00 7.38 -7.37
C VAL A 110 -12.19 8.65 -7.14
N GLU A 111 -12.15 9.11 -5.89
CA GLU A 111 -11.42 10.27 -5.42
C GLU A 111 -9.91 10.10 -5.63
N ASP A 112 -9.36 8.94 -5.26
CA ASP A 112 -7.96 8.57 -5.49
C ASP A 112 -7.60 8.63 -6.97
N LEU A 113 -8.45 8.04 -7.81
CA LEU A 113 -8.23 7.99 -9.25
C LEU A 113 -8.32 9.39 -9.88
N GLN A 114 -9.28 10.21 -9.42
CA GLN A 114 -9.48 11.56 -9.92
C GLN A 114 -8.31 12.47 -9.53
N SER A 115 -7.89 12.43 -8.27
CA SER A 115 -6.68 13.09 -7.77
C SER A 115 -5.45 12.74 -8.62
N ALA A 116 -5.29 11.46 -8.95
CA ALA A 116 -4.14 10.99 -9.71
C ALA A 116 -4.20 11.33 -11.22
N ILE A 117 -5.39 11.58 -11.78
CA ILE A 117 -5.58 12.10 -13.14
C ILE A 117 -5.32 13.61 -13.19
N ASP A 118 -5.85 14.35 -12.23
CA ASP A 118 -5.77 15.81 -12.17
C ASP A 118 -4.36 16.28 -11.76
N ASN A 119 -3.69 15.50 -10.91
CA ASN A 119 -2.31 15.73 -10.52
C ASN A 119 -1.40 14.55 -10.90
N PRO A 120 -1.04 14.41 -12.19
CA PRO A 120 -0.20 13.31 -12.65
C PRO A 120 1.24 13.43 -12.12
N GLY A 121 1.62 14.52 -11.44
CA GLY A 121 2.91 14.65 -10.73
C GLY A 121 2.98 13.87 -9.41
N GLY A 122 1.83 13.46 -8.86
CA GLY A 122 1.70 12.73 -7.60
C GLY A 122 1.70 13.68 -6.40
N PHE A 123 0.59 13.69 -5.66
CA PHE A 123 0.55 14.19 -4.29
C PHE A 123 0.45 12.94 -3.39
N CYS A 124 1.50 12.63 -2.65
CA CYS A 124 1.46 11.64 -1.58
C CYS A 124 1.29 12.42 -0.26
N PRO A 125 0.20 12.24 0.49
CA PRO A 125 -0.02 12.91 1.78
C PRO A 125 0.95 12.45 2.87
N TRP A 126 1.61 11.31 2.69
CA TRP A 126 2.70 10.78 3.54
C TRP A 126 3.99 11.62 3.49
N LEU A 127 3.90 12.88 3.04
CA LEU A 127 5.04 13.73 2.66
C LEU A 127 4.87 15.17 3.19
N CYS A 128 4.19 15.32 4.32
CA CYS A 128 4.22 16.52 5.16
C CYS A 128 4.57 16.12 6.58
#